data_AF-A0A929U8L0-F1
#
_entry.id   AF-A0A929U8L0-F1
#
_cell.length_a   1.000
_cell.length_b   1.000
_cell.length_c   1.000
_cell.angle_alpha   90.00
_cell.angle_beta   90.00
_cell.angle_gamma   90.00
#
_symmetry.space_group_name_H-M   'P 1'
#
loop_
_entity.id
_entity.type
_entity.pdbx_description
1 polymer ?
#
loop_
_entity_poly.entity_id
_entity_poly.type
_entity_poly.pdbx_seq_one_letter_code
_entity_poly.pdbx_strand_id
1 'polypeptide(L)'
;LKTGIVTKRGAFKKYEEFTDDDWRKKQIRQNGTKREFVLQREPEILVTQGDIRQVQLAKGAILSGFLALLKKAGLEEKDLDLVMIAGQFGAHLPEDSLISVGILPEEVRGKTRYVGNSSKTGAYMALLSESSRREIEALAKKMRYFELAETEDYERLLMKASIFP
;
A
#
# COMPACT_ATOMS: atom_id res chain seq x y z
N LEU A 1 12.41 4.00 4.53
CA LEU A 1 13.07 2.90 3.79
C LEU A 1 14.30 3.39 3.02
N LYS A 2 14.14 4.21 1.98
CA LYS A 2 15.26 4.78 1.19
C LYS A 2 16.34 5.46 2.03
N THR A 3 15.94 6.19 3.06
CA THR A 3 16.84 6.85 4.02
C THR A 3 17.50 5.89 5.01
N GLY A 4 17.23 4.59 4.98
CA GLY A 4 17.79 3.61 5.91
C GLY A 4 17.32 3.71 7.36
N ILE A 5 16.40 4.64 7.69
CA ILE A 5 15.90 4.87 9.06
C ILE A 5 15.06 3.69 9.57
N VAL A 6 14.33 3.04 8.67
CA VAL A 6 13.45 1.90 8.94
C VAL A 6 13.99 0.70 8.18
N THR A 7 14.16 -0.41 8.88
CA THR A 7 14.57 -1.70 8.33
C THR A 7 13.44 -2.34 7.51
N LYS A 8 13.75 -3.38 6.71
CA LYS A 8 12.73 -4.12 5.95
C LYS A 8 11.63 -4.73 6.83
N ARG A 9 11.98 -5.10 8.07
CA ARG A 9 11.03 -5.63 9.07
C ARG A 9 10.20 -4.54 9.74
N GLY A 10 10.40 -3.26 9.40
CA GLY A 10 9.65 -2.14 9.93
C GLY A 10 10.21 -1.57 11.24
N ALA A 11 11.27 -2.15 11.81
CA ALA A 11 11.91 -1.57 12.99
C ALA A 11 12.71 -0.32 12.61
N PHE A 12 12.62 0.74 13.42
CA PHE A 12 13.61 1.82 13.37
C PHE A 12 15.02 1.28 13.63
N LYS A 13 16.04 1.88 13.02
CA LYS A 13 17.44 1.60 13.35
C LYS A 13 17.84 2.16 14.71
N LYS A 14 18.83 1.54 15.35
CA LYS A 14 19.29 1.92 16.69
C LYS A 14 20.18 3.16 16.60
N TYR A 15 20.28 3.88 17.72
CA TYR A 15 21.05 5.12 17.77
C TYR A 15 22.53 4.89 17.45
N GLU A 16 23.06 3.73 17.86
CA GLU A 16 24.45 3.30 17.66
C GLU A 16 24.74 2.91 16.21
N GLU A 17 23.71 2.68 15.38
CA GLU A 17 23.87 2.38 13.96
C GLU A 17 24.09 3.65 13.11
N PHE A 18 24.07 4.84 13.73
CA PHE A 18 24.29 6.13 13.06
C PHE A 18 25.55 6.80 13.59
N THR A 19 26.33 7.38 12.67
CA THR A 19 27.46 8.26 13.01
C THR A 19 26.95 9.54 13.67
N ASP A 20 27.78 10.22 14.46
CA ASP A 20 27.37 11.41 15.21
C ASP A 20 26.94 12.57 14.29
N ASP A 21 27.52 12.64 13.09
CA ASP A 21 27.25 13.67 12.09
C ASP A 21 25.97 13.38 11.28
N ASP A 22 25.36 12.21 11.46
CA ASP A 22 24.19 11.77 10.70
C ASP A 22 22.93 12.52 11.13
N TRP A 23 22.33 13.26 10.21
CA TRP A 23 21.09 14.00 10.46
C TRP A 23 19.95 13.10 10.96
N ARG A 24 19.92 11.82 10.55
CA ARG A 24 18.88 10.86 10.93
C ARG A 24 18.89 10.59 12.43
N LYS A 25 20.08 10.60 13.04
CA LYS A 25 20.30 10.39 14.47
C LYS A 25 19.59 11.46 15.31
N LYS A 26 19.56 12.71 14.84
CA LYS A 26 18.89 13.84 15.51
C LYS A 26 17.35 13.76 15.45
N GLN A 27 16.83 12.99 14.50
CA GLN A 27 15.39 12.79 14.31
C GLN A 27 14.86 11.53 14.97
N ILE A 28 15.71 10.63 15.45
CA ILE A 28 15.26 9.47 16.23
C ILE A 28 15.21 9.86 17.71
N ARG A 29 14.05 9.67 18.32
CA ARG A 29 13.84 9.83 19.75
C ARG A 29 13.66 8.47 20.41
N GLN A 30 14.34 8.28 21.54
CA GLN A 30 14.11 7.14 22.43
C GLN A 30 12.90 7.44 23.32
N ASN A 31 11.92 6.55 23.35
CA ASN A 31 10.74 6.60 24.22
C ASN A 31 10.63 5.26 24.98
N GLY A 32 11.27 5.19 26.16
CA GLY A 32 11.45 3.93 26.90
C GLY A 32 12.24 2.91 26.09
N THR A 33 11.65 1.74 25.82
CA THR A 33 12.24 0.69 24.97
C THR A 33 11.94 0.87 23.48
N LYS A 34 11.06 1.81 23.13
CA LYS A 34 10.63 2.08 21.75
C LYS A 34 11.40 3.26 21.16
N ARG A 35 11.39 3.33 19.83
CA ARG A 35 11.96 4.42 19.05
C ARG A 35 10.88 5.06 18.21
N GLU A 36 10.98 6.36 18.05
CA GLU A 36 10.08 7.21 17.28
C GLU A 36 10.90 8.10 16.35
N PHE A 37 10.35 8.42 15.20
CA PHE A 37 10.92 9.41 14.29
C PHE A 37 10.18 10.73 14.46
N VAL A 38 10.91 11.77 14.86
CA VAL A 38 10.40 13.14 15.00
C VAL A 38 10.41 13.78 13.63
N LEU A 39 9.23 13.99 13.05
CA LEU A 39 9.07 14.68 11.77
C LEU A 39 9.14 16.20 11.96
N GLN A 40 8.55 16.69 13.05
CA GLN A 40 8.53 18.10 13.44
C GLN A 40 8.47 18.20 14.97
N ARG A 41 9.14 19.21 15.55
CA ARG A 41 9.19 19.41 17.01
C ARG A 41 8.12 20.36 17.51
N GLU A 42 7.76 21.38 16.73
CA GLU A 42 6.77 22.39 17.12
C GLU A 42 5.87 22.80 15.93
N PRO A 43 4.56 22.49 15.97
CA PRO A 43 3.95 21.48 16.84
C PRO A 43 4.62 20.11 16.64
N GLU A 44 4.60 19.28 17.68
CA GLU A 44 5.20 17.95 17.62
C GLU A 44 4.42 17.04 16.64
N ILE A 45 5.14 16.50 15.66
CA ILE A 45 4.66 15.48 14.74
C ILE A 45 5.67 14.35 14.73
N LEU A 46 5.19 13.14 15.01
CA LEU A 46 6.02 11.96 15.19
C LEU A 46 5.46 10.78 14.40
N VAL A 47 6.35 9.87 14.03
CA VAL A 47 6.02 8.57 13.45
C VAL A 47 6.51 7.50 14.43
N THR A 48 5.58 6.75 14.97
CA THR A 48 5.86 5.68 15.94
C THR A 48 6.13 4.34 15.26
N GLN A 49 6.65 3.41 16.04
CA GLN A 49 6.78 2.02 15.63
C GLN A 49 5.41 1.38 15.32
N GLY A 50 4.34 1.85 15.98
CA GLY A 50 2.97 1.43 15.72
C GLY A 50 2.47 1.91 14.36
N ASP A 51 2.77 3.15 13.99
CA ASP A 51 2.39 3.71 12.69
C ASP A 51 3.06 2.96 11.54
N ILE A 52 4.36 2.67 11.68
CA ILE A 52 5.07 1.82 10.70
C ILE A 52 4.42 0.44 10.59
N ARG A 53 3.98 -0.14 11.71
CA ARG A 53 3.30 -1.44 11.70
C ARG A 53 1.94 -1.37 10.99
N GLN A 54 1.17 -0.30 11.17
CA GLN A 54 -0.08 -0.09 10.45
C GLN A 54 0.15 0.03 8.94
N VAL A 55 1.19 0.73 8.50
CA VAL A 55 1.59 0.78 7.09
C VAL A 55 1.93 -0.61 6.56
N GLN A 56 2.69 -1.41 7.30
CA GLN A 56 3.02 -2.79 6.90
C GLN A 56 1.78 -3.68 6.74
N LEU A 57 0.81 -3.56 7.65
CA LEU A 57 -0.43 -4.31 7.59
C LEU A 57 -1.26 -3.89 6.38
N ALA A 58 -1.47 -2.58 6.19
CA ALA A 58 -2.24 -2.05 5.09
C ALA A 58 -1.63 -2.42 3.72
N LYS A 59 -0.33 -2.17 3.55
CA LYS A 59 0.35 -2.50 2.29
C LYS A 59 0.45 -4.00 2.06
N GLY A 60 0.63 -4.79 3.13
CA GLY A 60 0.65 -6.25 3.06
C GLY A 60 -0.70 -6.82 2.61
N ALA A 61 -1.81 -6.28 3.12
CA ALA A 61 -3.15 -6.68 2.71
C ALA A 61 -3.41 -6.38 1.22
N ILE A 62 -3.01 -5.20 0.74
CA ILE A 62 -3.17 -4.82 -0.67
C ILE A 62 -2.34 -5.75 -1.57
N LEU A 63 -1.03 -5.89 -1.30
CA LEU A 63 -0.15 -6.69 -2.15
C LEU A 63 -0.52 -8.19 -2.12
N SER A 64 -0.83 -8.75 -0.95
CA SER A 64 -1.23 -10.17 -0.87
C SER A 64 -2.55 -10.45 -1.57
N GLY A 65 -3.56 -9.57 -1.45
CA GLY A 65 -4.81 -9.70 -2.19
C GLY A 65 -4.59 -9.59 -3.70
N PHE A 66 -3.75 -8.65 -4.15
CA PHE A 66 -3.36 -8.50 -5.54
C PHE A 66 -2.74 -9.79 -6.11
N LEU A 67 -1.75 -10.34 -5.42
CA LEU A 67 -1.05 -11.57 -5.83
C LEU A 67 -1.97 -12.81 -5.79
N ALA A 68 -2.83 -12.91 -4.78
CA ALA A 68 -3.77 -14.02 -4.67
C ALA A 68 -4.80 -14.02 -5.81
N LEU A 69 -5.30 -12.84 -6.21
CA LEU A 69 -6.22 -12.70 -7.34
C LEU A 69 -5.56 -13.07 -8.67
N LEU A 70 -4.30 -12.66 -8.90
CA LEU A 70 -3.54 -13.07 -10.08
C LEU A 70 -3.33 -14.59 -10.14
N LYS A 71 -2.90 -15.19 -9.02
CA LYS A 71 -2.77 -16.64 -8.89
C LYS A 71 -4.08 -17.36 -9.19
N LYS A 72 -5.21 -16.83 -8.69
CA LYS A 72 -6.55 -17.39 -8.95
C LYS A 72 -6.95 -17.28 -10.42
N ALA A 73 -6.55 -16.21 -11.10
CA ALA A 73 -6.78 -15.99 -12.53
C ALA A 73 -5.80 -16.78 -13.43
N GLY A 74 -4.76 -17.41 -12.87
CA GLY A 74 -3.71 -18.07 -13.64
C GLY A 74 -2.82 -17.08 -14.40
N LEU A 75 -2.67 -15.86 -13.85
CA LEU A 75 -1.87 -14.77 -14.42
C LEU A 75 -0.68 -14.45 -13.52
N GLU A 76 0.36 -13.89 -14.13
CA GLU A 76 1.50 -13.27 -13.47
C GLU A 76 1.39 -11.73 -13.54
N GLU A 77 2.14 -11.04 -12.69
CA GLU A 77 2.13 -9.57 -12.60
C GLU A 77 2.53 -8.91 -13.93
N LYS A 78 3.43 -9.56 -14.67
CA LYS A 78 3.90 -9.11 -15.99
C LYS A 78 2.82 -9.18 -17.07
N ASP A 79 1.79 -10.01 -16.88
CA ASP A 79 0.72 -10.23 -17.86
C ASP A 79 -0.33 -9.10 -17.82
N LEU A 80 -0.27 -8.23 -16.80
CA LEU A 80 -1.15 -7.08 -16.71
C LEU A 80 -0.76 -5.99 -17.72
N ASP A 81 -1.73 -5.47 -18.45
CA ASP A 81 -1.54 -4.31 -19.34
C ASP A 81 -1.65 -2.97 -18.58
N LEU A 82 -2.55 -2.91 -17.59
CA LEU A 82 -2.89 -1.69 -16.86
C LEU A 82 -3.37 -1.98 -15.44
N VAL A 83 -2.85 -1.24 -14.46
CA VAL A 83 -3.29 -1.22 -13.07
C VAL A 83 -3.97 0.12 -12.78
N MET A 84 -5.30 0.11 -12.70
CA MET A 84 -6.08 1.30 -12.39
C MET A 84 -6.19 1.49 -10.87
N ILE A 85 -5.75 2.66 -10.39
CA ILE A 85 -5.75 3.01 -8.98
C ILE A 85 -6.87 4.02 -8.72
N ALA A 86 -7.88 3.58 -7.99
CA ALA A 86 -9.01 4.39 -7.56
C ALA A 86 -8.88 4.80 -6.08
N GLY A 87 -9.62 5.84 -5.71
CA GLY A 87 -9.68 6.37 -4.35
C GLY A 87 -8.98 7.72 -4.20
N GLN A 88 -9.27 8.38 -3.09
CA GLN A 88 -8.74 9.71 -2.75
C GLN A 88 -7.49 9.66 -1.87
N PHE A 89 -6.88 8.47 -1.72
CA PHE A 89 -5.63 8.33 -0.96
C PHE A 89 -4.63 9.37 -1.47
N GLY A 90 -4.32 10.33 -0.59
CA GLY A 90 -4.05 11.74 -0.90
C GLY A 90 -3.38 11.99 -2.25
N ALA A 91 -4.06 12.70 -3.14
CA ALA A 91 -3.52 13.34 -4.34
C ALA A 91 -2.33 12.59 -5.00
N HIS A 92 -2.61 11.47 -5.67
CA HIS A 92 -1.66 10.72 -6.50
C HIS A 92 -0.29 10.47 -5.85
N LEU A 93 -0.20 9.48 -4.97
CA LEU A 93 1.10 8.97 -4.55
C LEU A 93 1.96 8.65 -5.80
N PRO A 94 3.26 9.01 -5.82
CA PRO A 94 4.11 8.62 -6.94
C PRO A 94 4.13 7.10 -7.10
N GLU A 95 4.09 6.60 -8.33
CA GLU A 95 4.19 5.16 -8.64
C GLU A 95 5.42 4.55 -7.95
N ASP A 96 6.56 5.24 -8.01
CA ASP A 96 7.79 4.89 -7.32
C ASP A 96 7.62 4.67 -5.81
N SER A 97 6.76 5.44 -5.15
CA SER A 97 6.49 5.31 -3.73
C SER A 97 5.65 4.07 -3.44
N LEU A 98 4.64 3.77 -4.27
CA LEU A 98 3.83 2.56 -4.13
C LEU A 98 4.66 1.29 -4.29
N ILE A 99 5.53 1.29 -5.30
CA ILE A 99 6.40 0.14 -5.59
C ILE A 99 7.50 0.01 -4.52
N SER A 100 8.18 1.10 -4.16
CA SER A 100 9.27 1.03 -3.17
C SER A 100 8.82 0.68 -1.75
N VAL A 101 7.56 0.94 -1.39
CA VAL A 101 6.96 0.48 -0.12
C VAL A 101 6.40 -0.95 -0.25
N GLY A 102 6.26 -1.47 -1.46
CA GLY A 102 5.72 -2.79 -1.75
C GLY A 102 4.20 -2.86 -1.56
N ILE A 103 3.48 -1.81 -1.95
CA ILE A 103 2.02 -1.85 -2.17
C ILE A 103 1.73 -2.52 -3.51
N LEU A 104 2.53 -2.18 -4.52
CA LEU A 104 2.48 -2.76 -5.86
C LEU A 104 3.80 -3.49 -6.17
N PRO A 105 3.76 -4.54 -7.00
CA PRO A 105 4.96 -5.23 -7.48
C PRO A 105 5.79 -4.34 -8.42
N GLU A 106 7.06 -4.67 -8.60
CA GLU A 106 7.97 -3.92 -9.49
C GLU A 106 7.58 -4.11 -10.98
N GLU A 107 7.03 -5.28 -11.29
CA GLU A 107 6.62 -5.74 -12.62
C GLU A 107 5.51 -4.90 -13.26
N VAL A 108 4.76 -4.13 -12.45
CA VAL A 108 3.70 -3.23 -12.93
C VAL A 108 4.16 -1.77 -13.07
N ARG A 109 5.45 -1.50 -12.90
CA ARG A 109 6.03 -0.18 -13.15
C ARG A 109 5.72 0.30 -14.57
N GLY A 110 5.33 1.56 -14.71
CA GLY A 110 4.91 2.16 -15.97
C GLY A 110 3.54 1.69 -16.46
N LYS A 111 2.86 0.80 -15.71
CA LYS A 111 1.53 0.27 -16.05
C LYS A 111 0.46 0.81 -15.12
N THR A 112 0.73 1.80 -14.26
CA THR A 112 -0.26 2.34 -13.34
C THR A 112 -0.99 3.57 -13.90
N ARG A 113 -2.28 3.70 -13.60
CA ARG A 113 -3.06 4.90 -13.92
C ARG A 113 -4.03 5.25 -12.81
N TYR A 114 -3.99 6.50 -12.35
CA TYR A 114 -4.96 6.99 -11.40
C TYR A 114 -6.28 7.38 -12.07
N VAL A 115 -7.39 6.91 -11.50
CA VAL A 115 -8.75 7.19 -11.99
C VAL A 115 -9.57 8.05 -11.02
N GLY A 116 -8.96 8.50 -9.94
CA GLY A 116 -9.59 9.35 -8.93
C GLY A 116 -10.66 8.62 -8.13
N ASN A 117 -11.67 9.36 -7.64
CA ASN A 117 -12.79 8.78 -6.89
C ASN A 117 -13.80 8.14 -7.86
N SER A 118 -13.52 6.90 -8.28
CA SER A 118 -14.37 6.15 -9.21
C SER A 118 -15.76 5.87 -8.65
N SER A 119 -15.91 5.73 -7.33
CA SER A 119 -17.22 5.55 -6.68
C SER A 119 -18.11 6.78 -6.88
N LYS A 120 -17.59 7.99 -6.62
CA LYS A 120 -18.29 9.25 -6.85
C LYS A 120 -18.64 9.43 -8.34
N THR A 121 -17.68 9.19 -9.23
CA THR A 121 -17.91 9.30 -10.68
C THR A 121 -18.97 8.30 -11.16
N GLY A 122 -18.89 7.04 -10.72
CA GLY A 122 -19.87 6.00 -11.04
C GLY A 122 -21.28 6.33 -10.53
N ALA A 123 -21.39 6.93 -9.34
CA ALA A 123 -22.67 7.40 -8.81
C ALA A 123 -23.30 8.49 -9.67
N TYR A 124 -22.51 9.47 -10.14
CA TYR A 124 -23.02 10.49 -11.08
C TYR A 124 -23.44 9.87 -12.41
N MET A 125 -22.65 8.94 -12.96
CA MET A 125 -23.00 8.24 -14.20
C MET A 125 -24.33 7.50 -14.06
N ALA A 126 -24.53 6.76 -12.97
CA ALA A 126 -25.76 6.05 -12.72
C ALA A 126 -26.96 6.98 -12.44
N LEU A 127 -26.73 8.15 -11.82
CA LEU A 127 -27.77 9.13 -11.55
C LEU A 127 -28.25 9.82 -12.83
N LEU A 128 -27.32 10.23 -13.69
CA LEU A 128 -27.58 11.06 -14.87
C LEU A 128 -27.92 10.25 -16.13
N SER A 129 -27.61 8.95 -16.15
CA SER A 129 -27.81 8.10 -17.32
C SER A 129 -28.40 6.73 -16.94
N GLU A 130 -29.60 6.46 -17.45
CA GLU A 130 -30.27 5.17 -17.25
C GLU A 130 -29.53 4.03 -17.97
N SER A 131 -28.94 4.28 -19.14
CA SER A 131 -28.13 3.28 -19.85
C SER A 131 -26.89 2.91 -19.06
N SER A 132 -26.17 3.90 -18.50
CA SER A 132 -24.99 3.66 -17.65
C SER A 132 -25.37 2.90 -16.39
N ARG A 133 -26.53 3.21 -15.79
CA ARG A 133 -27.04 2.46 -14.63
C ARG A 133 -27.28 0.99 -14.97
N ARG A 134 -27.96 0.70 -16.09
CA ARG A 134 -28.20 -0.68 -16.54
C ARG A 134 -26.90 -1.43 -16.83
N GLU A 135 -25.90 -0.77 -17.38
CA GLU A 135 -24.58 -1.36 -17.63
C GLU A 135 -23.87 -1.72 -16.31
N ILE A 136 -23.85 -0.82 -15.34
CA ILE A 136 -23.27 -1.06 -14.01
C ILE A 136 -23.97 -2.24 -13.31
N GLU A 137 -25.31 -2.30 -13.35
CA GLU A 137 -26.08 -3.40 -12.79
C GLU A 137 -25.79 -4.74 -13.48
N ALA A 138 -25.64 -4.73 -14.81
CA ALA A 138 -25.29 -5.92 -15.58
C ALA A 138 -23.85 -6.38 -15.28
N LEU A 139 -22.91 -5.45 -15.09
CA LEU A 139 -21.53 -5.76 -14.71
C LEU A 139 -21.47 -6.35 -13.30
N ALA A 140 -22.20 -5.78 -12.34
CA ALA A 140 -22.25 -6.27 -10.97
C ALA A 140 -22.67 -7.75 -10.91
N LYS A 141 -23.64 -8.16 -11.75
CA LYS A 141 -24.09 -9.57 -11.85
C LYS A 141 -23.02 -10.53 -12.39
N LYS A 142 -21.97 -10.02 -13.05
CA LYS A 142 -20.85 -10.82 -13.59
C LYS A 142 -19.65 -10.89 -12.63
N MET A 143 -19.61 -10.04 -11.60
CA MET A 143 -18.52 -10.05 -10.62
C MET A 143 -18.61 -11.29 -9.73
N ARG A 144 -17.46 -11.92 -9.48
CA ARG A 144 -17.34 -13.06 -8.57
C ARG A 144 -16.53 -12.64 -7.36
N TYR A 145 -17.09 -12.87 -6.17
CA TYR A 145 -16.37 -12.69 -4.92
C TYR A 145 -15.36 -13.82 -4.74
N PHE A 146 -14.19 -13.48 -4.22
CA PHE A 146 -13.15 -14.43 -3.89
C PHE A 146 -12.73 -14.22 -2.44
N GLU A 147 -12.98 -15.21 -1.60
CA GLU A 147 -12.59 -15.18 -0.19
C GLU A 147 -11.09 -15.48 -0.07
N LEU A 148 -10.33 -14.45 0.28
CA LEU A 148 -8.88 -14.57 0.39
C LEU A 148 -8.48 -15.40 1.62
N ALA A 149 -9.21 -15.27 2.73
CA ALA A 149 -8.86 -15.95 3.99
C ALA A 149 -8.97 -17.48 3.90
N GLU A 150 -9.79 -18.00 3.00
CA GLU A 150 -9.97 -19.44 2.75
C GLU A 150 -8.97 -20.00 1.72
N THR A 151 -8.14 -19.13 1.13
CA THR A 151 -7.15 -19.56 0.15
C THR A 151 -5.96 -20.21 0.84
N GLU A 152 -5.55 -21.38 0.34
CA GLU A 152 -4.36 -22.09 0.82
C GLU A 152 -3.13 -21.17 0.82
N ASP A 153 -2.36 -21.21 1.92
CA ASP A 153 -1.17 -20.39 2.17
C ASP A 153 -1.39 -18.86 2.20
N TYR A 154 -2.63 -18.36 2.28
CA TYR A 154 -2.87 -16.91 2.27
C TYR A 154 -2.23 -16.18 3.46
N GLU A 155 -2.27 -16.74 4.67
CA GLU A 155 -1.61 -16.13 5.83
C GLU A 155 -0.10 -15.98 5.61
N ARG A 156 0.54 -16.98 5.00
CA ARG A 156 1.96 -16.95 4.66
C ARG A 156 2.24 -15.90 3.58
N LEU A 157 1.37 -15.78 2.60
CA LEU A 157 1.45 -14.74 1.57
C LEU A 157 1.33 -13.35 2.19
N LEU A 158 0.35 -13.12 3.07
CA LEU A 158 0.15 -11.86 3.80
C LEU A 158 1.36 -11.51 4.66
N MET A 159 1.90 -12.47 5.41
CA MET A 159 3.12 -12.27 6.21
C MET A 159 4.29 -11.82 5.34
N LYS A 160 4.54 -12.50 4.21
CA LYS A 160 5.59 -12.11 3.26
C LYS A 160 5.34 -10.72 2.69
N ALA A 161 4.11 -10.45 2.25
CA ALA A 161 3.71 -9.17 1.68
C ALA A 161 3.81 -8.01 2.69
N SER A 162 3.72 -8.26 4.00
CA SER A 162 3.85 -7.23 5.03
C SER A 162 5.29 -6.71 5.23
N ILE A 163 6.31 -7.48 4.82
CA ILE A 163 7.72 -7.08 4.92
C ILE A 163 8.03 -6.05 3.83
N PHE A 164 8.68 -4.93 4.16
CA PHE A 164 9.07 -3.96 3.15
C PHE A 164 10.10 -4.55 2.17
N PRO A 165 10.05 -4.20 0.87
CA PRO A 165 10.95 -4.72 -0.15
C PRO A 165 12.44 -4.59 0.16
#